data_AF-A0A7C9PPI4-F1
#
_entry.id   AF-A0A7C9PPI4-F1
#
_cell.length_a   1.000
_cell.length_b   1.000
_cell.length_c   1.000
_cell.angle_alpha   90.00
_cell.angle_beta   90.00
_cell.angle_gamma   90.00
#
_symmetry.space_group_name_H-M   'P 1'
#
loop_
_entity.id
_entity.type
_entity.pdbx_description
1 polymer ?
#
loop_
_entity_poly.entity_id
_entity_poly.type
_entity_poly.pdbx_seq_one_letter_code
_entity_poly.pdbx_strand_id
1 'polypeptide(L)'
;MLFAYPSTRRAGGRPRHRGRAAAIAALVAVLAIVLSGCAPRPAPAAHPLVGKTLRVVEHELGRVPSPIYDLSAPIVNVKPAFSLNGPQGDWVVVTACGAMSNKRGDVVVGIIPLARYTADLWAKAEAGGFDSLLAECSKR
;
A
#
# COMPACT_ATOMS: atom_id res chain seq x y z
N MET A 1 47.43 1.69 -18.93
CA MET A 1 48.76 1.93 -18.33
C MET A 1 49.30 3.29 -18.78
N LEU A 2 49.06 4.38 -18.05
CA LEU A 2 49.68 5.71 -18.23
C LEU A 2 49.18 6.53 -17.02
N PHE A 3 49.93 7.15 -16.10
CA PHE A 3 51.36 7.41 -15.92
C PHE A 3 51.61 7.51 -14.39
N ALA A 4 52.75 7.01 -13.93
CA ALA A 4 53.31 7.34 -12.62
C ALA A 4 54.39 8.41 -12.81
N TYR A 5 54.43 9.43 -11.94
CA TYR A 5 55.65 10.19 -11.66
C TYR A 5 55.84 10.33 -10.15
N PRO A 6 57.05 10.11 -9.64
CA PRO A 6 57.32 10.01 -8.22
C PRO A 6 57.74 11.33 -7.57
N SER A 7 57.72 11.26 -6.25
CA SER A 7 57.83 12.30 -5.25
C SER A 7 59.29 12.64 -4.88
N THR A 8 59.50 13.86 -4.37
CA THR A 8 60.15 14.20 -3.07
C THR A 8 61.19 15.33 -3.10
N ARG A 9 61.10 16.13 -2.02
CA ARG A 9 62.14 16.85 -1.23
C ARG A 9 61.93 18.35 -1.21
N ARG A 10 62.17 19.09 -0.12
CA ARG A 10 62.28 18.86 1.34
C ARG A 10 62.50 20.27 1.93
N ALA A 11 62.29 20.41 3.23
CA ALA A 11 62.67 21.55 4.08
C ALA A 11 61.79 22.79 3.93
N GLY A 12 61.32 23.44 4.99
CA GLY A 12 61.74 23.42 6.39
C GLY A 12 61.63 24.86 6.91
N GLY A 13 60.95 25.07 8.03
CA GLY A 13 60.91 26.38 8.69
C GLY A 13 59.53 26.82 9.21
N ARG A 14 59.14 26.31 10.40
CA ARG A 14 58.42 27.11 11.42
C ARG A 14 59.46 28.04 12.10
N PRO A 15 59.14 29.08 12.92
CA PRO A 15 57.87 29.44 13.59
C PRO A 15 57.56 30.97 13.45
N ARG A 16 56.51 31.61 13.99
CA ARG A 16 56.26 31.88 15.41
C ARG A 16 54.95 32.65 15.59
N HIS A 17 54.15 32.13 16.51
CA HIS A 17 53.10 32.74 17.34
C HIS A 17 52.88 34.26 17.30
N ARG A 18 51.60 34.63 17.14
CA ARG A 18 50.81 35.60 17.92
C ARG A 18 49.49 35.79 17.16
N GLY A 19 48.30 35.58 17.68
CA GLY A 19 47.84 35.11 18.98
C GLY A 19 46.31 34.97 18.90
N ARG A 20 45.75 34.29 19.90
CA ARG A 20 44.38 34.44 20.40
C ARG A 20 43.24 34.21 19.41
N ALA A 21 42.74 32.98 19.45
CA ALA A 21 41.33 32.59 19.49
C ALA A 21 40.29 33.70 19.23
N ALA A 22 39.45 33.48 18.22
CA ALA A 22 38.00 33.51 18.38
C ALA A 22 37.36 32.89 17.14
N ALA A 23 36.70 31.75 17.32
CA ALA A 23 35.77 31.20 16.37
C ALA A 23 34.59 32.17 16.21
N ILE A 24 34.25 32.54 14.99
CA ILE A 24 32.92 33.08 14.67
C ILE A 24 32.45 32.32 13.44
N ALA A 25 31.66 31.28 13.70
CA ALA A 25 30.81 30.66 12.70
C ALA A 25 29.76 31.68 12.27
N ALA A 26 29.81 32.12 11.01
CA ALA A 26 28.78 32.96 10.43
C ALA A 26 27.81 32.06 9.63
N LEU A 27 26.59 32.03 10.15
CA LEU A 27 25.43 31.24 9.77
C LEU A 27 24.61 32.08 8.77
N VAL A 28 24.50 31.65 7.51
CA VAL A 28 23.74 32.29 6.42
C VAL A 28 23.39 31.16 5.43
N ALA A 29 22.18 30.90 4.94
CA ALA A 29 20.87 31.51 5.12
C ALA A 29 19.79 30.43 4.95
N VAL A 30 18.67 30.70 5.62
CA VAL A 30 17.34 30.09 5.47
C VAL A 30 16.93 30.06 4.01
N LEU A 31 16.74 28.87 3.44
CA LEU A 31 15.86 28.69 2.28
C LEU A 31 14.63 27.91 2.76
N ALA A 32 13.55 28.66 2.96
CA ALA A 32 12.23 28.13 3.23
C ALA A 32 11.81 27.23 2.05
N ILE A 33 11.69 25.92 2.30
CA ILE A 33 10.86 25.05 1.50
C ILE A 33 9.76 24.54 2.43
N VAL A 34 8.77 25.40 2.65
CA VAL A 34 7.45 24.98 3.16
C VAL A 34 6.74 24.29 2.00
N LEU A 35 7.21 23.08 1.67
CA LEU A 35 6.42 22.08 0.98
C LEU A 35 6.02 21.07 2.06
N SER A 36 5.18 21.50 3.01
CA SER A 36 4.22 20.58 3.62
C SER A 36 3.23 20.24 2.51
N GLY A 37 3.59 19.41 1.54
CA GLY A 37 3.88 18.01 1.84
C GLY A 37 2.54 17.34 2.08
N CYS A 38 1.65 17.40 1.07
CA CYS A 38 0.64 16.38 0.87
C CYS A 38 1.40 15.08 0.58
N ALA A 39 2.06 14.51 1.59
CA ALA A 39 2.39 13.10 1.56
C ALA A 39 1.04 12.41 1.46
N PRO A 40 0.77 11.62 0.40
CA PRO A 40 -0.44 10.83 0.34
C PRO A 40 -0.49 10.04 1.64
N ARG A 41 -1.55 10.25 2.42
CA ARG A 41 -1.80 9.42 3.59
C ARG A 41 -1.68 7.97 3.12
N PRO A 42 -0.87 7.12 3.77
CA PRO A 42 -0.78 5.72 3.38
C PRO A 42 -2.21 5.18 3.34
N ALA A 43 -2.60 4.62 2.20
CA ALA A 43 -3.90 3.97 2.10
C ALA A 43 -3.97 2.92 3.23
N PRO A 44 -5.09 2.80 3.94
CA PRO A 44 -5.26 1.71 4.88
C PRO A 44 -5.00 0.39 4.17
N ALA A 45 -4.26 -0.52 4.82
CA ALA A 45 -3.97 -1.82 4.23
C ALA A 45 -5.28 -2.54 3.90
N ALA A 46 -5.30 -3.23 2.76
CA ALA A 46 -6.45 -4.03 2.36
C ALA A 46 -6.84 -5.02 3.44
N HIS A 47 -8.14 -5.33 3.49
CA HIS A 47 -8.62 -6.39 4.34
C HIS A 47 -7.93 -7.72 3.99
N PRO A 48 -7.57 -8.58 4.96
CA PRO A 48 -6.86 -9.84 4.71
C PRO A 48 -7.57 -10.85 3.79
N LEU A 49 -8.82 -10.58 3.43
CA LEU A 49 -9.62 -11.41 2.52
C LEU A 49 -9.52 -10.98 1.07
N VAL A 50 -9.07 -9.75 0.79
CA VAL A 50 -8.93 -9.25 -0.57
C VAL A 50 -7.95 -10.12 -1.36
N GLY A 51 -8.34 -10.46 -2.60
CA GLY A 51 -7.59 -11.36 -3.48
C GLY A 51 -7.84 -12.85 -3.25
N LYS A 52 -8.55 -13.25 -2.19
CA LYS A 52 -8.89 -14.66 -1.94
C LYS A 52 -10.17 -15.06 -2.68
N THR A 53 -10.26 -16.33 -3.06
CA THR A 53 -11.52 -16.88 -3.59
C THR A 53 -12.52 -17.13 -2.46
N LEU A 54 -13.83 -17.09 -2.73
CA LEU A 54 -14.83 -17.35 -1.69
C LEU A 54 -14.69 -18.73 -1.05
N ARG A 55 -14.21 -19.74 -1.80
CA ARG A 55 -13.88 -21.06 -1.23
C ARG A 55 -12.79 -20.99 -0.15
N VAL A 56 -11.75 -20.18 -0.37
CA VAL A 56 -10.68 -19.99 0.63
C VAL A 56 -11.22 -19.21 1.82
N VAL A 57 -12.00 -18.15 1.58
CA VAL A 57 -12.62 -17.35 2.65
C VAL A 57 -13.55 -18.22 3.50
N GLU A 58 -14.36 -19.07 2.87
CA GLU A 58 -15.25 -20.00 3.57
C GLU A 58 -14.47 -20.94 4.49
N HIS A 59 -13.36 -21.50 4.00
CA HIS A 59 -12.50 -22.36 4.80
C HIS A 59 -11.88 -21.62 5.99
N GLU A 60 -11.42 -20.38 5.81
CA GLU A 60 -10.80 -19.57 6.87
C GLU A 60 -11.80 -19.12 7.94
N LEU A 61 -13.03 -18.80 7.55
CA LEU A 61 -14.08 -18.35 8.47
C LEU A 61 -14.90 -19.52 9.04
N GLY A 62 -14.75 -20.72 8.49
CA GLY A 62 -15.63 -21.88 8.76
C GLY A 62 -17.06 -21.71 8.22
N ARG A 63 -17.30 -20.72 7.36
CA ARG A 63 -18.60 -20.43 6.73
C ARG A 63 -18.45 -19.46 5.56
N VAL A 64 -19.42 -19.48 4.66
CA VAL A 64 -19.58 -18.44 3.65
C VAL A 64 -19.85 -17.07 4.35
N PRO A 65 -19.10 -16.01 4.00
CA PRO A 65 -19.32 -14.67 4.56
C PRO A 65 -20.73 -14.17 4.20
N SER A 66 -21.25 -13.23 4.99
CA SER A 66 -22.55 -12.64 4.72
C SER A 66 -22.66 -11.30 5.44
N PRO A 67 -23.03 -10.22 4.73
CA PRO A 67 -23.47 -10.17 3.32
C PRO A 67 -22.36 -10.34 2.26
N ILE A 68 -22.76 -10.78 1.05
CA ILE A 68 -21.93 -10.88 -0.16
C ILE A 68 -22.56 -10.04 -1.26
N TYR A 69 -21.77 -9.20 -1.90
CA TYR A 69 -22.20 -8.35 -3.01
C TYR A 69 -21.47 -8.72 -4.30
N ASP A 70 -22.22 -9.03 -5.35
CA ASP A 70 -21.68 -9.24 -6.69
C ASP A 70 -21.44 -7.89 -7.37
N LEU A 71 -20.17 -7.51 -7.48
CA LEU A 71 -19.70 -6.24 -8.04
C LEU A 71 -19.29 -6.37 -9.52
N SER A 72 -19.72 -7.42 -10.21
CA SER A 72 -19.39 -7.67 -11.62
C SER A 72 -19.74 -6.51 -12.54
N ALA A 73 -20.92 -5.90 -12.34
CA ALA A 73 -21.39 -4.81 -13.20
C ALA A 73 -20.52 -3.55 -13.09
N PRO A 74 -20.30 -2.97 -11.90
CA PRO A 74 -19.50 -1.75 -11.78
C PRO A 74 -18.00 -1.93 -12.02
N ILE A 75 -17.44 -3.14 -11.89
CA ILE A 75 -15.99 -3.36 -11.99
C ILE A 75 -15.56 -3.91 -13.35
N VAL A 76 -16.29 -4.90 -13.87
CA VAL A 76 -15.90 -5.62 -15.11
C VAL A 76 -16.99 -5.60 -16.19
N ASN A 77 -18.05 -4.80 -16.00
CA ASN A 77 -19.17 -4.65 -16.93
C ASN A 77 -19.82 -5.99 -17.33
N VAL A 78 -19.97 -6.90 -16.37
CA VAL A 78 -20.65 -8.18 -16.56
C VAL A 78 -21.90 -8.22 -15.68
N LYS A 79 -22.99 -8.81 -16.19
CA LYS A 79 -24.22 -8.98 -15.41
C LYS A 79 -23.94 -9.80 -14.14
N PRO A 80 -24.41 -9.36 -12.96
CA PRO A 80 -24.28 -10.13 -11.73
C PRO A 80 -24.94 -11.51 -11.87
N ALA A 81 -24.24 -12.54 -11.41
CA ALA A 81 -24.62 -13.94 -11.55
C ALA A 81 -24.26 -14.79 -10.33
N PHE A 82 -23.75 -14.18 -9.25
CA PHE A 82 -23.42 -14.89 -8.03
C PHE A 82 -24.64 -15.61 -7.44
N SER A 83 -24.40 -16.84 -6.97
CA SER A 83 -25.37 -17.65 -6.25
C SER A 83 -24.66 -18.40 -5.13
N LEU A 84 -25.29 -18.45 -3.95
CA LEU A 84 -24.78 -19.21 -2.80
C LEU A 84 -24.70 -20.72 -3.08
N ASN A 85 -25.52 -21.23 -4.01
CA ASN A 85 -25.51 -22.63 -4.42
C ASN A 85 -24.53 -22.90 -5.59
N GLY A 86 -23.83 -21.86 -6.06
CA GLY A 86 -22.87 -21.94 -7.16
C GLY A 86 -21.45 -22.31 -6.70
N PRO A 87 -20.51 -22.42 -7.65
CA PRO A 87 -19.11 -22.71 -7.36
C PRO A 87 -18.42 -21.52 -6.68
N GLN A 88 -18.24 -21.59 -5.35
CA GLN A 88 -17.57 -20.52 -4.57
C GLN A 88 -16.11 -20.29 -5.00
N GLY A 89 -15.47 -21.28 -5.64
CA GLY A 89 -14.11 -21.15 -6.17
C GLY A 89 -13.98 -20.19 -7.35
N ASP A 90 -15.10 -19.86 -8.02
CA ASP A 90 -15.11 -19.05 -9.25
C ASP A 90 -15.24 -17.55 -8.97
N TRP A 91 -15.29 -17.17 -7.69
CA TRP A 91 -15.48 -15.79 -7.24
C TRP A 91 -14.33 -15.37 -6.36
N VAL A 92 -13.81 -14.17 -6.60
CA VAL A 92 -12.71 -13.57 -5.85
C VAL A 92 -13.18 -12.31 -5.14
N VAL A 93 -12.70 -12.12 -3.91
CA VAL A 93 -12.98 -10.94 -3.09
C VAL A 93 -12.12 -9.78 -3.57
N VAL A 94 -12.77 -8.67 -3.92
CA VAL A 94 -12.10 -7.43 -4.37
C VAL A 94 -12.22 -6.29 -3.36
N THR A 95 -13.11 -6.43 -2.38
CA THR A 95 -13.20 -5.55 -1.21
C THR A 95 -13.82 -6.32 -0.06
N ALA A 96 -13.41 -6.04 1.17
CA ALA A 96 -14.00 -6.61 2.36
C ALA A 96 -13.86 -5.67 3.57
N CYS A 97 -14.80 -5.73 4.49
CA CYS A 97 -14.77 -4.99 5.74
C CYS A 97 -15.46 -5.77 6.87
N GLY A 98 -15.34 -5.26 8.09
CA GLY A 98 -15.74 -5.97 9.31
C GLY A 98 -14.63 -6.80 9.99
N ALA A 99 -14.99 -7.61 10.98
CA ALA A 99 -14.08 -8.43 11.76
C ALA A 99 -13.93 -9.84 11.18
N MET A 100 -12.72 -10.38 11.22
CA MET A 100 -12.43 -11.78 10.89
C MET A 100 -12.98 -12.71 11.98
N SER A 101 -14.27 -13.01 11.88
CA SER A 101 -14.99 -13.81 12.86
C SER A 101 -15.96 -14.78 12.16
N ASN A 102 -16.29 -15.88 12.83
CA ASN A 102 -17.26 -16.85 12.35
C ASN A 102 -18.72 -16.44 12.62
N LYS A 103 -18.98 -15.26 13.20
CA LYS A 103 -20.34 -14.77 13.45
C LYS A 103 -20.97 -14.22 12.18
N ARG A 104 -22.28 -14.40 12.02
CA ARG A 104 -23.06 -13.81 10.93
C ARG A 104 -23.06 -12.28 11.02
N GLY A 105 -22.85 -11.60 9.90
CA GLY A 105 -22.85 -10.13 9.82
C GLY A 105 -21.51 -9.46 10.16
N ASP A 106 -20.53 -10.20 10.70
CA ASP A 106 -19.26 -9.60 11.13
C ASP A 106 -18.34 -9.25 9.97
N VAL A 107 -18.51 -9.88 8.80
CA VAL A 107 -17.71 -9.60 7.61
C VAL A 107 -18.60 -9.43 6.39
N VAL A 108 -18.34 -8.35 5.66
CA VAL A 108 -18.99 -7.97 4.41
C VAL A 108 -17.96 -8.11 3.30
N VAL A 109 -18.32 -8.72 2.17
CA VAL A 109 -17.42 -8.88 1.03
C VAL A 109 -18.08 -8.46 -0.30
N GLY A 110 -17.27 -7.87 -1.17
CA GLY A 110 -17.59 -7.61 -2.57
C GLY A 110 -16.77 -8.53 -3.46
N ILE A 111 -17.41 -9.16 -4.44
CA ILE A 111 -16.80 -10.18 -5.29
C ILE A 111 -16.96 -9.89 -6.78
N ILE A 112 -16.08 -10.48 -7.59
CA ILE A 112 -16.23 -10.58 -9.05
C ILE A 112 -15.84 -12.00 -9.52
N PRO A 113 -16.14 -12.38 -10.77
CA PRO A 113 -15.71 -13.66 -11.31
C PRO A 113 -14.19 -13.71 -11.39
N LEU A 114 -13.59 -14.78 -10.88
CA LEU A 114 -12.14 -15.00 -10.87
C LEU A 114 -11.55 -14.92 -12.29
N ALA A 115 -12.28 -15.42 -13.30
CA ALA A 115 -11.90 -15.35 -14.71
C ALA A 115 -11.72 -13.92 -15.26
N ARG A 116 -12.21 -12.91 -14.53
CA ARG A 116 -12.06 -11.48 -14.88
C ARG A 116 -11.05 -10.77 -14.00
N TYR A 117 -10.46 -11.43 -13.00
CA TYR A 117 -9.54 -10.81 -12.06
C TYR A 117 -8.12 -10.74 -12.61
N THR A 118 -7.71 -9.53 -12.98
CA THR A 118 -6.41 -9.24 -13.57
C THR A 118 -5.44 -8.67 -12.52
N ALA A 119 -4.16 -8.56 -12.87
CA ALA A 119 -3.16 -7.91 -12.02
C ALA A 119 -3.53 -6.45 -11.68
N ASP A 120 -4.10 -5.70 -12.63
CA ASP A 120 -4.53 -4.32 -12.39
C ASP A 120 -5.70 -4.25 -11.40
N LEU A 121 -6.66 -5.17 -11.50
CA LEU A 121 -7.76 -5.25 -10.54
C LEU A 121 -7.27 -5.69 -9.17
N TRP A 122 -6.29 -6.59 -9.10
CA TRP A 122 -5.65 -6.96 -7.85
C TRP A 122 -4.94 -5.77 -7.19
N ALA A 123 -4.09 -5.06 -7.93
CA ALA A 123 -3.38 -3.89 -7.40
C ALA A 123 -4.36 -2.81 -6.93
N LYS A 124 -5.45 -2.59 -7.68
CA LYS A 124 -6.51 -1.65 -7.29
C LYS A 124 -7.27 -2.12 -6.05
N ALA A 125 -7.57 -3.42 -5.94
CA ALA A 125 -8.23 -4.00 -4.78
C ALA A 125 -7.36 -3.90 -3.51
N GLU A 126 -6.06 -4.19 -3.63
CA GLU A 126 -5.11 -4.04 -2.51
C GLU A 126 -4.94 -2.60 -2.06
N ALA A 127 -5.11 -1.65 -2.98
CA ALA A 127 -5.14 -0.22 -2.66
C ALA A 127 -6.48 0.26 -2.07
N GLY A 128 -7.45 -0.64 -1.80
CA GLY A 128 -8.78 -0.28 -1.30
C GLY A 128 -9.67 0.41 -2.35
N GLY A 129 -9.30 0.34 -3.63
CA GLY A 129 -9.94 1.08 -4.73
C GLY A 129 -11.40 0.69 -5.03
N PHE A 130 -11.93 -0.31 -4.33
CA PHE A 130 -13.32 -0.77 -4.45
C PHE A 130 -14.13 -0.61 -3.17
N ASP A 131 -13.55 -0.12 -2.07
CA ASP A 131 -14.23 -0.03 -0.78
C ASP A 131 -15.44 0.91 -0.81
N SER A 132 -15.40 1.94 -1.66
CA SER A 132 -16.51 2.87 -1.88
C SER A 132 -17.73 2.23 -2.58
N LEU A 133 -17.57 1.05 -3.20
CA LEU A 133 -18.69 0.33 -3.80
C LEU A 133 -19.57 -0.34 -2.75
N LEU A 134 -19.09 -0.46 -1.51
CA LEU A 134 -19.84 -1.00 -0.37
C LEU A 134 -19.99 0.08 0.71
N ALA A 135 -21.24 0.42 1.03
CA ALA A 135 -21.54 1.44 2.03
C ALA A 135 -21.02 1.05 3.43
N GLU A 136 -20.95 -0.25 3.72
CA GLU A 136 -20.40 -0.82 4.95
C GLU A 136 -18.89 -0.62 5.07
N CYS A 137 -18.18 -0.64 3.94
CA CYS A 137 -16.72 -0.52 3.91
C CYS A 137 -16.26 0.95 3.87
N SER A 138 -17.13 1.85 3.40
CA SER A 138 -16.89 3.30 3.38
C SER A 138 -16.81 3.96 4.78
N LYS A 139 -17.08 3.22 5.85
CA LYS A 139 -17.05 3.72 7.25
C LYS A 139 -15.72 3.45 7.97
N ARG A 140 -14.71 2.92 7.27
CA ARG A 140 -13.40 2.54 7.84
C ARG A 140 -12.44 3.72 7.96
#